data_AF-A0A5N5WT29-F1
#
_entry.id   AF-A0A5N5WT29-F1
#
_cell.length_a   1.000
_cell.length_b   1.000
_cell.length_c   1.000
_cell.angle_alpha   90.00
_cell.angle_beta   90.00
_cell.angle_gamma   90.00
#
_symmetry.space_group_name_H-M   'P 1'
#
loop_
_entity.id
_entity.type
_entity.pdbx_description
1 polymer ?
#
loop_
_entity_poly.entity_id
_entity_poly.type
_entity_poly.pdbx_seq_one_letter_code
_entity_poly.pdbx_strand_id
1 'polypeptide(L)'
;MDPHYWPVQALASTRFLRLGGAPGNNGDYIRGHHLLHKYIAGELAKLKVSFKDLAEYFSSDWKEQFRKAGYSTAVCGRVGNGDSDSGELVYVGHHIHLIKDEPYSVRMRSRFWFGDVEGVKDPERGLVPEKVPKNPPMVLLKHATEETAILASIFPDMFSTHAGKERSHSD
;
A
#
# COMPACT_ATOMS: atom_id res chain seq x y z
N MET A 1 2.83 -32.45 -5.26
CA MET A 1 2.48 -31.04 -4.98
C MET A 1 2.40 -30.90 -3.48
N ASP A 2 3.31 -30.12 -2.92
CA ASP A 2 3.50 -29.96 -1.47
C ASP A 2 2.52 -28.89 -0.93
N PRO A 3 1.70 -29.19 0.09
CA PRO A 3 0.70 -28.27 0.66
C PRO A 3 1.26 -27.19 1.60
N HIS A 4 2.58 -27.05 1.77
CA HIS A 4 3.17 -26.17 2.79
C HIS A 4 3.43 -24.69 2.40
N TYR A 5 3.07 -24.23 1.21
CA TYR A 5 3.23 -22.82 0.82
C TYR A 5 1.89 -22.06 0.75
N TRP A 6 1.53 -21.40 1.85
CA TRP A 6 0.49 -20.36 1.85
C TRP A 6 1.10 -19.01 2.30
N PRO A 7 1.07 -17.94 1.48
CA PRO A 7 1.40 -16.62 1.99
C PRO A 7 0.31 -16.17 2.97
N VAL A 8 0.71 -15.71 4.16
CA VAL A 8 -0.20 -15.21 5.20
C VAL A 8 -0.97 -14.00 4.66
N GLN A 9 -2.20 -14.22 4.20
CA GLN A 9 -3.10 -13.17 3.72
C GLN A 9 -3.80 -12.52 4.92
N ALA A 10 -3.32 -11.34 5.33
CA ALA A 10 -4.09 -10.46 6.20
C ALA A 10 -5.18 -9.75 5.37
N LEU A 11 -6.46 -10.05 5.64
CA LEU A 11 -7.60 -9.41 5.00
C LEU A 11 -8.18 -8.35 5.94
N ALA A 12 -7.74 -7.10 5.78
CA ALA A 12 -8.49 -5.94 6.30
C ALA A 12 -9.46 -5.46 5.20
N SER A 13 -10.71 -5.18 5.58
CA SER A 13 -11.79 -4.78 4.67
C SER A 13 -12.52 -3.57 5.27
N THR A 14 -12.33 -2.38 4.70
CA THR A 14 -12.95 -1.13 5.16
C THR A 14 -13.26 -0.22 3.97
N ARG A 15 -14.25 0.68 4.07
CA ARG A 15 -14.90 1.34 2.92
C ARG A 15 -14.21 2.64 2.40
N PHE A 16 -13.78 2.79 1.12
CA PHE A 16 -12.98 3.97 0.63
C PHE A 16 -12.82 4.40 -0.84
N LEU A 17 -12.91 5.71 -1.14
CA LEU A 17 -12.83 6.32 -2.50
C LEU A 17 -11.47 7.03 -2.71
N ARG A 18 -11.09 7.25 -3.98
CA ARG A 18 -9.74 7.56 -4.52
C ARG A 18 -9.13 8.92 -4.07
N LEU A 19 -7.80 8.95 -3.84
CA LEU A 19 -7.01 10.14 -3.46
C LEU A 19 -5.75 10.35 -4.32
N GLY A 20 -5.34 11.63 -4.50
CA GLY A 20 -4.15 12.09 -5.23
C GLY A 20 -2.88 12.30 -4.37
N GLY A 21 -1.74 12.43 -5.03
CA GLY A 21 -0.35 12.31 -4.54
C GLY A 21 0.43 13.59 -4.21
N ALA A 22 1.76 13.44 -4.01
CA ALA A 22 2.67 14.38 -3.33
C ALA A 22 3.05 15.66 -4.14
N PRO A 23 3.50 16.75 -3.46
CA PRO A 23 3.78 18.05 -4.09
C PRO A 23 4.99 18.03 -5.03
N GLY A 24 4.86 18.65 -6.21
CA GLY A 24 5.90 18.71 -7.26
C GLY A 24 5.80 17.57 -8.29
N ASN A 25 5.03 16.54 -7.99
CA ASN A 25 4.34 15.75 -8.99
C ASN A 25 2.97 16.42 -9.23
N ASN A 26 2.30 16.22 -10.37
CA ASN A 26 0.95 16.78 -10.64
C ASN A 26 -0.15 16.14 -9.76
N GLY A 27 0.13 15.89 -8.48
CA GLY A 27 -0.66 15.00 -7.63
C GLY A 27 -0.58 13.55 -8.08
N ASP A 28 0.42 13.15 -8.87
CA ASP A 28 0.64 11.74 -9.18
C ASP A 28 1.49 11.12 -8.06
N TYR A 29 1.02 10.05 -7.43
CA TYR A 29 1.84 9.32 -6.46
C TYR A 29 2.62 8.20 -7.15
N ILE A 30 2.23 7.82 -8.38
CA ILE A 30 2.81 6.72 -9.13
C ILE A 30 4.26 7.07 -9.48
N ARG A 31 5.19 6.11 -9.26
CA ARG A 31 6.65 6.27 -9.35
C ARG A 31 7.26 7.21 -8.29
N GLY A 32 6.46 7.76 -7.38
CA GLY A 32 6.93 8.52 -6.23
C GLY A 32 7.46 7.64 -5.10
N HIS A 33 8.22 8.26 -4.20
CA HIS A 33 8.73 7.62 -2.99
C HIS A 33 8.26 8.39 -1.76
N HIS A 34 7.66 7.70 -0.80
CA HIS A 34 7.36 8.27 0.50
C HIS A 34 8.35 7.71 1.52
N LEU A 35 9.07 8.61 2.18
CA LEU A 35 9.91 8.30 3.33
C LEU A 35 9.08 8.52 4.59
N LEU A 36 8.90 7.48 5.39
CA LEU A 36 7.97 7.42 6.50
C LEU A 36 8.73 7.03 7.75
N HIS A 37 8.62 7.84 8.80
CA HIS A 37 8.96 7.46 10.16
C HIS A 37 7.66 7.27 10.91
N LYS A 38 7.31 6.02 11.22
CA LYS A 38 6.03 5.71 11.88
C LYS A 38 6.18 4.69 12.97
N TYR A 39 5.37 4.87 14.02
CA TYR A 39 5.26 3.87 15.07
C TYR A 39 4.36 2.73 14.58
N ILE A 40 4.89 1.52 14.61
CA ILE A 40 4.17 0.30 14.30
C ILE A 40 4.31 -0.61 15.51
N ALA A 41 3.19 -0.91 16.17
CA ALA A 41 3.18 -1.64 17.46
C ALA A 41 4.09 -1.05 18.55
N GLY A 42 4.28 0.27 18.56
CA GLY A 42 5.11 0.97 19.55
C GLY A 42 6.58 1.09 19.18
N GLU A 43 7.02 0.49 18.08
CA GLU A 43 8.39 0.61 17.57
C GLU A 43 8.46 1.62 16.42
N LEU A 44 9.47 2.49 16.42
CA LEU A 44 9.69 3.44 15.34
C LEU A 44 10.27 2.72 14.12
N ALA A 45 9.46 2.55 13.08
CA ALA A 45 9.89 2.02 11.80
C ALA A 45 10.26 3.17 10.84
N LYS A 46 11.43 3.04 10.19
CA LYS A 46 11.85 3.90 9.09
C LYS A 46 11.65 3.18 7.77
N LEU A 47 10.67 3.60 7.00
CA LEU A 47 10.24 2.92 5.79
C LEU A 47 10.36 3.82 4.56
N LYS A 48 10.74 3.22 3.44
CA LYS A 48 10.54 3.82 2.11
C LYS A 48 9.46 3.06 1.38
N VAL A 49 8.38 3.73 1.02
CA VAL A 49 7.36 3.16 0.14
C VAL A 49 7.56 3.72 -1.26
N SER A 50 7.77 2.83 -2.22
CA SER A 50 7.98 3.17 -3.63
C SER A 50 6.76 2.74 -4.42
N PHE A 51 5.93 3.70 -4.82
CA PHE A 51 4.70 3.41 -5.55
C PHE A 51 5.01 3.04 -7.00
N LYS A 52 4.26 2.07 -7.50
CA LYS A 52 4.50 1.44 -8.79
C LYS A 52 3.29 1.57 -9.71
N ASP A 53 3.54 1.46 -11.01
CA ASP A 53 2.46 1.39 -11.98
C ASP A 53 1.63 0.12 -11.75
N LEU A 54 0.32 0.20 -11.95
CA LEU A 54 -0.56 -0.96 -11.78
C LEU A 54 -0.22 -2.05 -12.79
N ALA A 55 0.27 -1.71 -13.98
CA ALA A 55 0.73 -2.68 -14.97
C ALA A 55 2.00 -3.45 -14.54
N GLU A 56 2.71 -3.02 -13.48
CA GLU A 56 3.79 -3.83 -12.88
C GLU A 56 3.23 -4.98 -12.01
N TYR A 57 1.98 -4.89 -11.55
CA TYR A 57 1.35 -5.87 -10.64
C TYR A 57 0.21 -6.65 -11.29
N PHE A 58 -0.45 -6.04 -12.26
CA PHE A 58 -1.60 -6.59 -12.97
C PHE A 58 -1.28 -6.70 -14.46
N SER A 59 -2.08 -7.48 -15.17
CA SER A 59 -1.96 -7.61 -16.62
C SER A 59 -2.13 -6.27 -17.34
N SER A 60 -1.64 -6.16 -18.58
CA SER A 60 -1.72 -4.93 -19.38
C SER A 60 -3.16 -4.45 -19.62
N ASP A 61 -4.14 -5.36 -19.55
CA ASP A 61 -5.58 -5.10 -19.66
C ASP A 61 -6.27 -4.81 -18.31
N TRP A 62 -5.49 -4.51 -17.24
CA TRP A 62 -6.03 -4.35 -15.88
C TRP A 62 -7.20 -3.38 -15.79
N LYS A 63 -7.22 -2.31 -16.59
CA LYS A 63 -8.32 -1.31 -16.60
C LYS A 63 -9.66 -1.96 -16.93
N GLU A 64 -9.67 -2.81 -17.94
CA GLU A 64 -10.89 -3.51 -18.38
C GLU A 64 -11.29 -4.59 -17.37
N GLN A 65 -10.31 -5.31 -16.82
CA GLN A 65 -10.55 -6.29 -15.76
C GLN A 65 -11.13 -5.64 -14.50
N PHE A 66 -10.59 -4.49 -14.11
CA PHE A 66 -11.06 -3.71 -12.98
C PHE A 66 -12.49 -3.23 -13.21
N ARG A 67 -12.77 -2.63 -14.37
CA ARG A 67 -14.12 -2.20 -14.75
C ARG A 67 -15.13 -3.35 -14.67
N LYS A 68 -14.81 -4.51 -15.25
CA LYS A 68 -15.67 -5.71 -15.20
C LYS A 68 -15.89 -6.23 -13.78
N ALA A 69 -14.85 -6.21 -12.96
CA ALA A 69 -14.90 -6.69 -11.58
C ALA A 69 -15.36 -5.62 -10.57
N GLY A 70 -15.69 -4.40 -11.03
CA GLY A 70 -16.15 -3.27 -10.21
C GLY A 70 -15.08 -2.70 -9.27
N TYR A 71 -13.81 -2.75 -9.67
CA TYR A 71 -12.71 -2.05 -8.99
C TYR A 71 -12.48 -0.69 -9.66
N SER A 72 -12.37 0.37 -8.86
CA SER A 72 -12.10 1.71 -9.37
C SER A 72 -10.61 1.99 -9.50
N THR A 73 -9.79 1.46 -8.60
CA THR A 73 -8.33 1.64 -8.64
C THR A 73 -7.59 0.68 -7.69
N ALA A 74 -6.27 0.75 -7.69
CA ALA A 74 -5.41 0.12 -6.71
C ALA A 74 -4.21 1.01 -6.41
N VAL A 75 -3.68 0.93 -5.20
CA VAL A 75 -2.39 1.54 -4.81
C VAL A 75 -1.42 0.40 -4.58
N CYS A 76 -0.34 0.35 -5.36
CA CYS A 76 0.66 -0.71 -5.29
C CYS A 76 2.05 -0.12 -5.06
N GLY A 77 2.89 -0.82 -4.30
CA GLY A 77 4.27 -0.39 -4.14
C GLY A 77 5.18 -1.37 -3.42
N ARG A 78 6.48 -1.11 -3.52
CA ARG A 78 7.53 -1.82 -2.78
C ARG A 78 7.74 -1.16 -1.42
N VAL A 79 7.96 -1.97 -0.40
CA VAL A 79 8.25 -1.54 0.97
C VAL A 79 9.72 -1.79 1.26
N GLY A 80 10.45 -0.70 1.50
CA GLY A 80 11.84 -0.69 1.93
C GLY A 80 11.95 -0.52 3.43
N ASN A 81 12.78 -1.36 4.06
CA ASN A 81 13.17 -1.22 5.44
C ASN A 81 14.52 -0.48 5.48
N GLY A 82 14.56 0.67 6.16
CA GLY A 82 15.76 1.47 6.31
C GLY A 82 16.42 1.18 7.65
N ASP A 83 17.71 0.84 7.63
CA ASP A 83 18.53 0.78 8.82
C ASP A 83 18.96 2.19 9.22
N SER A 84 18.67 2.57 10.47
CA SER A 84 18.99 3.89 11.01
C SER A 84 20.47 4.15 11.18
N ASP A 85 21.26 3.10 11.33
CA ASP A 85 22.65 3.17 11.78
C ASP A 85 23.60 3.03 10.58
N SER A 86 23.25 2.15 9.64
CA SER A 86 24.03 1.96 8.40
C SER A 86 23.57 2.85 7.24
N GLY A 87 22.33 3.37 7.28
CA GLY A 87 21.72 4.08 6.15
C GLY A 87 21.38 3.17 4.96
N GLU A 88 21.55 1.85 5.10
CA GLU A 88 21.16 0.86 4.11
C GLU A 88 19.63 0.84 3.98
N LEU A 89 19.14 0.76 2.74
CA LEU A 89 17.74 0.55 2.44
C LEU A 89 17.61 -0.73 1.62
N VAL A 90 16.79 -1.66 2.10
CA VAL A 90 16.48 -2.90 1.38
C VAL A 90 14.99 -3.01 1.17
N TYR A 91 14.54 -3.26 -0.07
CA TYR A 91 13.15 -3.61 -0.31
C TYR A 91 12.87 -5.03 0.15
N VAL A 92 11.94 -5.17 1.09
CA VAL A 92 11.64 -6.42 1.81
C VAL A 92 10.26 -6.97 1.50
N GLY A 93 9.50 -6.27 0.66
CA GLY A 93 8.16 -6.71 0.33
C GLY A 93 7.35 -5.76 -0.56
N HIS A 94 6.08 -6.12 -0.68
CA HIS A 94 5.06 -5.42 -1.44
C HIS A 94 3.86 -5.06 -0.58
N HIS A 95 3.19 -3.97 -0.93
CA HIS A 95 1.84 -3.68 -0.47
C HIS A 95 0.92 -3.42 -1.67
N ILE A 96 -0.33 -3.85 -1.54
CA ILE A 96 -1.40 -3.59 -2.51
C ILE A 96 -2.66 -3.21 -1.73
N HIS A 97 -3.24 -2.06 -2.04
CA HIS A 97 -4.58 -1.67 -1.63
C HIS A 97 -5.50 -1.69 -2.84
N LEU A 98 -6.41 -2.66 -2.91
CA LEU A 98 -7.41 -2.75 -3.97
C LEU A 98 -8.67 -1.99 -3.58
N ILE A 99 -9.13 -1.07 -4.42
CA ILE A 99 -10.30 -0.24 -4.17
C ILE A 99 -11.46 -0.68 -5.05
N LYS A 100 -12.51 -1.18 -4.41
CA LYS A 100 -13.72 -1.67 -5.06
C LYS A 100 -14.88 -0.72 -4.83
N ASP A 101 -15.66 -0.41 -5.86
CA ASP A 101 -16.88 0.37 -5.70
C ASP A 101 -17.99 -0.48 -5.10
N GLU A 102 -18.75 0.11 -4.18
CA GLU A 102 -19.91 -0.49 -3.51
C GLU A 102 -21.09 0.49 -3.64
N PRO A 103 -22.36 0.07 -3.58
CA PRO A 103 -23.50 0.94 -3.97
C PRO A 103 -23.58 2.33 -3.30
N TYR A 104 -23.11 2.46 -2.07
CA TYR A 104 -23.16 3.71 -1.29
C TYR A 104 -21.78 4.12 -0.75
N SER A 105 -20.74 3.47 -1.23
CA SER A 105 -19.40 3.61 -0.71
C SER A 105 -18.44 2.88 -1.64
N VAL A 106 -17.47 2.25 -1.05
CA VAL A 106 -16.31 1.69 -1.69
C VAL A 106 -15.72 0.72 -0.69
N ARG A 107 -14.73 -0.08 -1.03
CA ARG A 107 -14.06 -1.02 -0.14
C ARG A 107 -12.61 -1.19 -0.52
N MET A 108 -11.72 -0.91 0.42
CA MET A 108 -10.30 -1.18 0.35
C MET A 108 -10.01 -2.57 0.90
N ARG A 109 -9.32 -3.39 0.10
CA ARG A 109 -8.72 -4.65 0.53
C ARG A 109 -7.21 -4.50 0.49
N SER A 110 -6.58 -4.58 1.64
CA SER A 110 -5.13 -4.49 1.76
C SER A 110 -4.49 -5.87 1.64
N ARG A 111 -3.30 -5.94 1.03
CA ARG A 111 -2.43 -7.10 0.99
C ARG A 111 -1.01 -6.65 1.23
N PHE A 112 -0.32 -7.40 2.06
CA PHE A 112 1.08 -7.17 2.40
C PHE A 112 1.82 -8.48 2.18
N TRP A 113 2.88 -8.45 1.37
CA TRP A 113 3.78 -9.58 1.17
C TRP A 113 5.16 -9.18 1.65
N PHE A 114 5.60 -9.79 2.75
CA PHE A 114 6.94 -9.61 3.29
C PHE A 114 7.75 -10.89 3.07
N GLY A 115 9.04 -10.74 2.81
CA GLY A 115 9.95 -11.85 2.50
C GLY A 115 10.37 -11.91 1.02
N ASP A 116 9.78 -11.07 0.16
CA ASP A 116 10.32 -10.84 -1.18
C ASP A 116 11.41 -9.76 -1.12
N VAL A 117 12.60 -10.19 -0.72
CA VAL A 117 13.76 -9.32 -0.48
C VAL A 117 14.52 -9.09 -1.78
N GLU A 118 14.70 -7.81 -2.14
CA GLU A 118 15.45 -7.43 -3.33
C GLU A 118 16.90 -7.95 -3.26
N GLY A 119 17.36 -8.53 -4.37
CA GLY A 119 18.70 -9.11 -4.48
C GLY A 119 18.81 -10.55 -3.97
N VAL A 120 17.79 -11.10 -3.32
CA VAL A 120 17.79 -12.49 -2.87
C VAL A 120 16.99 -13.37 -3.84
N LYS A 121 17.67 -14.32 -4.49
CA LYS A 121 17.08 -15.22 -5.50
C LYS A 121 16.65 -16.59 -4.97
N ASP A 122 17.21 -16.97 -3.83
CA ASP A 122 16.95 -18.27 -3.20
C ASP A 122 15.99 -18.05 -2.02
N PRO A 123 14.75 -18.57 -2.08
CA PRO A 123 13.75 -18.34 -1.04
C PRO A 123 14.12 -18.94 0.32
N GLU A 124 14.97 -19.98 0.38
CA GLU A 124 15.48 -20.51 1.66
C GLU A 124 16.53 -19.59 2.28
N ARG A 125 17.28 -18.84 1.46
CA ARG A 125 18.21 -17.80 1.90
C ARG A 125 17.58 -16.40 2.00
N GLY A 126 16.39 -16.21 1.40
CA GLY A 126 15.61 -14.96 1.32
C GLY A 126 14.79 -14.64 2.55
N LEU A 127 14.58 -15.64 3.40
CA LEU A 127 14.23 -15.42 4.79
C LEU A 127 15.47 -14.92 5.53
N VAL A 128 15.92 -13.69 5.24
CA VAL A 128 16.90 -13.00 6.09
C VAL A 128 16.11 -12.48 7.28
N PRO A 129 16.01 -13.21 8.41
CA PRO A 129 15.06 -12.90 9.48
C PRO A 129 15.44 -11.59 10.19
N GLU A 130 16.67 -11.13 9.97
CA GLU A 130 17.22 -9.87 10.45
C GLU A 130 16.72 -8.68 9.61
N LYS A 131 16.46 -8.85 8.31
CA LYS A 131 16.01 -7.77 7.42
C LYS A 131 14.48 -7.61 7.40
N VAL A 132 13.75 -8.69 7.69
CA VAL A 132 12.29 -8.67 7.82
C VAL A 132 11.92 -8.37 9.28
N PRO A 133 11.04 -7.38 9.56
CA PRO A 133 10.60 -7.11 10.93
C PRO A 133 10.07 -8.37 11.62
N LYS A 134 10.32 -8.51 12.93
CA LYS A 134 9.80 -9.64 13.73
C LYS A 134 8.28 -9.49 13.91
N ASN A 135 7.53 -10.58 13.74
CA ASN A 135 6.04 -10.63 13.81
C ASN A 135 5.25 -9.68 12.86
N PRO A 136 5.57 -9.60 11.56
CA PRO A 136 4.94 -8.62 10.69
C PRO A 136 3.43 -8.80 10.48
N PRO A 137 2.85 -10.01 10.28
CA PRO A 137 1.47 -10.12 9.79
C PRO A 137 0.41 -9.53 10.73
N MET A 138 0.45 -9.88 12.02
CA MET A 138 -0.56 -9.43 12.98
C MET A 138 -0.40 -7.95 13.33
N VAL A 139 0.84 -7.50 13.46
CA VAL A 139 1.17 -6.10 13.73
C VAL A 139 0.72 -5.22 12.57
N LEU A 140 1.03 -5.60 11.34
CA LEU A 140 0.62 -4.86 10.15
C LEU A 140 -0.88 -4.94 9.91
N LEU A 141 -1.52 -6.09 10.20
CA LEU A 141 -2.97 -6.21 10.14
C LEU A 141 -3.63 -5.20 11.07
N LYS A 142 -3.22 -5.15 12.35
CA LYS A 142 -3.75 -4.20 13.33
C LYS A 142 -3.53 -2.77 12.87
N HIS A 143 -2.29 -2.43 12.55
CA HIS A 143 -1.89 -1.09 12.13
C HIS A 143 -2.65 -0.63 10.89
N ALA A 144 -2.69 -1.44 9.83
CA ALA A 144 -3.42 -1.11 8.62
C ALA A 144 -4.93 -1.00 8.87
N THR A 145 -5.49 -1.83 9.76
CA THR A 145 -6.91 -1.75 10.12
C THR A 145 -7.22 -0.45 10.86
N GLU A 146 -6.40 -0.06 11.83
CA GLU A 146 -6.57 1.17 12.62
C GLU A 146 -6.43 2.42 11.75
N GLU A 147 -5.33 2.55 11.00
CA GLU A 147 -5.08 3.71 10.12
C GLU A 147 -6.19 3.85 9.07
N THR A 148 -6.59 2.74 8.49
CA THR A 148 -7.66 2.70 7.49
C THR A 148 -9.01 2.99 8.14
N ALA A 149 -9.31 2.53 9.36
CA ALA A 149 -10.58 2.87 10.01
C ALA A 149 -10.66 4.37 10.35
N ILE A 150 -9.57 4.95 10.86
CA ILE A 150 -9.47 6.37 11.18
C ILE A 150 -9.65 7.22 9.92
N LEU A 151 -8.91 6.90 8.85
CA LEU A 151 -9.05 7.60 7.58
C LEU A 151 -10.51 7.57 7.11
N ALA A 152 -11.26 6.48 7.34
CA ALA A 152 -12.62 6.31 6.82
C ALA A 152 -13.58 7.29 7.46
N SER A 153 -13.34 7.56 8.75
CA SER A 153 -14.18 8.42 9.55
C SER A 153 -14.04 9.90 9.20
N ILE A 154 -12.89 10.32 8.68
CA ILE A 154 -12.60 11.75 8.39
C ILE A 154 -12.47 12.05 6.90
N PHE A 155 -12.29 11.04 6.07
CA PHE A 155 -11.91 11.22 4.68
C PHE A 155 -12.97 11.96 3.83
N PRO A 156 -14.27 11.63 3.88
CA PRO A 156 -15.27 12.34 3.08
C PRO A 156 -15.29 13.85 3.34
N ASP A 157 -15.26 14.23 4.62
CA ASP A 157 -15.27 15.63 5.05
C ASP A 157 -13.97 16.34 4.65
N MET A 158 -12.83 15.70 4.89
CA MET A 158 -11.52 16.21 4.50
C MET A 158 -11.45 16.44 2.99
N PHE A 159 -11.92 15.48 2.19
CA PHE A 159 -11.93 15.58 0.73
C PHE A 159 -12.83 16.72 0.25
N SER A 160 -14.06 16.80 0.77
CA SER A 160 -15.00 17.87 0.39
C SER A 160 -14.44 19.28 0.65
N THR A 161 -13.63 19.41 1.70
CA THR A 161 -13.04 20.69 2.13
C THR A 161 -11.75 21.04 1.38
N HIS A 162 -10.92 20.04 1.05
CA HIS A 162 -9.53 20.28 0.62
C HIS A 162 -9.22 19.80 -0.81
N ALA A 163 -10.08 19.01 -1.46
CA ALA A 163 -9.82 18.47 -2.80
C ALA A 163 -9.92 19.51 -3.94
N GLY A 164 -10.09 20.80 -3.61
CA GLY A 164 -10.02 21.90 -4.55
C GLY A 164 -11.37 22.33 -5.11
N LYS A 165 -11.75 23.58 -4.79
CA LYS A 165 -12.61 24.45 -5.60
C LYS A 165 -11.90 24.84 -6.91
N GLU A 166 -11.49 23.86 -7.72
CA GLU A 166 -10.98 24.10 -9.08
C GLU A 166 -11.93 23.48 -10.10
N ARG A 167 -13.16 24.01 -10.20
CA ARG A 167 -14.03 23.94 -11.40
C ARG A 167 -15.04 25.09 -11.42
N SER A 168 -14.55 26.32 -11.41
CA SER A 168 -15.34 27.47 -11.87
C SER A 168 -14.35 28.56 -12.24
N HIS A 169 -14.02 28.65 -13.51
CA HIS A 169 -13.63 29.86 -14.28
C HIS A 169 -13.32 29.34 -15.69
N SER A 170 -14.39 29.09 -16.43
CA SER A 170 -14.38 29.10 -17.89
C SER A 170 -15.47 30.08 -18.29
N ASP A 171 -15.08 31.34 -18.43
CA ASP A 171 -15.75 32.30 -19.31
C ASP A 171 -14.95 32.35 -20.62
#